data_AF-A0A2K8SF99-F1
#
_entry.id   AF-A0A2K8SF99-F1
#
_cell.length_a   1.000
_cell.length_b   1.000
_cell.length_c   1.000
_cell.angle_alpha   90.00
_cell.angle_beta   90.00
_cell.angle_gamma   90.00
#
_symmetry.space_group_name_H-M   'P 1'
#
loop_
_entity.id
_entity.type
_entity.pdbx_description
1 polymer ?
#
loop_
_entity_poly.entity_id
_entity_poly.type
_entity_poly.pdbx_seq_one_letter_code
_entity_poly.pdbx_strand_id
1 'polypeptide(L)'
;MQVKKIIAKNFLNPGEQTFIFNDEQILTHGVYNDANEVLIINDLINGSWFNSTMSFEKYYPKFAKKLKGNEMDFQIDALFVLTDEELEQFNKILKGLGVARPHKSKLYYYSIKCIFPFIFPIVTVVPAEFEDEKIIGIGNHYEKFFRANLTKRDILSTMGIFAVGKIREKYFEFKDIEVSEEDKLTYRNFLDVIKAVYQYDEEFIRKFGQAIYSIDDGDIINYADEYEFFLKNKYFNDFLDTIPLFREEPIFRDYFSKLLYDIYLIDIKWIYSVRTLNNIVELRQNVFDNYCERAYYSEELINFFNVKFKLNKKLFNYIAPTNQFRRNINMDKTLIYKDEPKITSIFEKGAVDPKIIRPKEVKTFKKRRR
;
A
#
# COMPACT_ATOMS: atom_id res chain seq x y z
N MET A 1 -15.36 -21.39 4.99
CA MET A 1 -15.69 -20.13 4.35
C MET A 1 -14.96 -20.13 3.03
N GLN A 2 -15.64 -19.80 1.94
CA GLN A 2 -15.05 -19.86 0.60
C GLN A 2 -15.19 -18.50 -0.08
N VAL A 3 -14.12 -18.05 -0.74
CA VAL A 3 -14.23 -16.95 -1.71
C VAL A 3 -14.42 -17.56 -3.09
N LYS A 4 -15.48 -17.17 -3.79
CA LYS A 4 -15.79 -17.69 -5.14
C LYS A 4 -15.23 -16.79 -6.25
N LYS A 5 -15.30 -15.47 -6.05
CA LYS A 5 -14.91 -14.47 -7.03
C LYS A 5 -14.38 -13.23 -6.35
N ILE A 6 -13.38 -12.61 -6.95
CA ILE A 6 -12.93 -11.25 -6.64
C ILE A 6 -13.08 -10.39 -7.89
N ILE A 7 -13.56 -9.17 -7.72
CA ILE A 7 -13.60 -8.12 -8.74
C ILE A 7 -12.75 -6.96 -8.21
N ALA A 8 -11.70 -6.59 -8.93
CA ALA A 8 -10.82 -5.48 -8.57
C ALA A 8 -10.88 -4.41 -9.66
N LYS A 9 -11.39 -3.22 -9.32
CA LYS A 9 -11.48 -2.06 -10.20
C LYS A 9 -10.38 -1.08 -9.85
N ASN A 10 -9.64 -0.64 -10.87
CA ASN A 10 -8.55 0.34 -10.75
C ASN A 10 -7.52 -0.05 -9.66
N PHE A 11 -7.20 -1.34 -9.54
CA PHE A 11 -6.21 -1.86 -8.61
C PHE A 11 -4.89 -2.12 -9.32
N LEU A 12 -3.84 -1.37 -8.99
CA LEU A 12 -2.50 -1.36 -9.61
C LEU A 12 -2.50 -0.95 -11.10
N ASN A 13 -3.47 -1.44 -11.85
CA ASN A 13 -3.74 -1.18 -13.25
C ASN A 13 -5.18 -0.64 -13.41
N PRO A 14 -5.41 0.25 -14.40
CA PRO A 14 -6.75 0.78 -14.67
C PRO A 14 -7.68 -0.29 -15.24
N GLY A 15 -8.98 -0.13 -15.00
CA GLY A 15 -10.03 -1.04 -15.50
C GLY A 15 -10.48 -2.07 -14.47
N GLU A 16 -11.31 -3.01 -14.91
CA GLU A 16 -11.84 -4.09 -14.08
C GLU A 16 -11.06 -5.38 -14.29
N GLN A 17 -10.67 -6.00 -13.18
CA GLN A 17 -10.01 -7.29 -13.12
C GLN A 17 -10.89 -8.28 -12.36
N THR A 18 -10.94 -9.52 -12.80
CA THR A 18 -11.75 -10.58 -12.18
C THR A 18 -10.89 -11.79 -11.88
N PHE A 19 -11.04 -12.36 -10.69
CA PHE A 19 -10.32 -13.55 -10.23
C PHE A 19 -11.34 -14.57 -9.72
N ILE A 20 -11.29 -15.81 -10.23
CA ILE A 20 -12.25 -16.86 -9.91
C ILE A 20 -11.52 -18.05 -9.29
N PHE A 21 -12.04 -18.51 -8.16
CA PHE A 21 -11.42 -19.55 -7.35
C PHE A 21 -12.26 -20.82 -7.34
N ASN A 22 -11.59 -21.95 -7.17
CA ASN A 22 -12.26 -23.21 -6.88
C ASN A 22 -12.45 -23.41 -5.36
N ASP A 23 -13.00 -24.56 -4.99
CA ASP A 23 -13.31 -24.88 -3.60
C ASP A 23 -12.06 -25.03 -2.71
N GLU A 24 -10.89 -25.34 -3.27
CA GLU A 24 -9.61 -25.35 -2.54
C GLU A 24 -8.93 -23.97 -2.46
N GLN A 25 -9.63 -22.91 -2.87
CA GLN A 25 -9.15 -21.52 -2.91
C GLN A 25 -7.95 -21.32 -3.86
N ILE A 26 -7.88 -22.15 -4.92
CA ILE A 26 -6.91 -22.02 -6.00
C ILE A 26 -7.48 -21.10 -7.08
N LEU A 27 -6.71 -20.11 -7.52
CA LEU A 27 -7.07 -19.29 -8.68
C LEU A 27 -7.12 -20.17 -9.93
N THR A 28 -8.27 -20.23 -10.60
CA THR A 28 -8.47 -21.08 -11.78
C THR A 28 -8.67 -20.27 -13.06
N HIS A 29 -9.47 -19.20 -13.00
CA HIS A 29 -9.87 -18.40 -14.16
C HIS A 29 -9.98 -16.92 -13.78
N GLY A 30 -10.07 -16.06 -14.78
CA GLY A 30 -10.24 -14.62 -14.57
C GLY A 30 -9.77 -13.78 -15.74
N VAL A 31 -9.98 -12.47 -15.63
CA VAL A 31 -9.43 -11.44 -16.51
C VAL A 31 -8.58 -10.52 -15.64
N TYR A 32 -7.26 -10.65 -15.71
CA TYR A 32 -6.34 -9.87 -14.88
C TYR A 32 -5.02 -9.62 -15.61
N ASN A 33 -4.28 -8.61 -15.18
CA ASN A 33 -3.00 -8.25 -15.76
C ASN A 33 -1.86 -9.15 -15.25
N ASP A 34 -1.83 -9.40 -13.94
CA ASP A 34 -0.86 -10.30 -13.29
C ASP A 34 -1.56 -11.15 -12.22
N ALA A 35 -1.35 -12.47 -12.28
CA ALA A 35 -1.89 -13.42 -11.31
C ALA A 35 -1.33 -13.19 -9.89
N ASN A 36 -0.13 -12.62 -9.76
CA ASN A 36 0.47 -12.33 -8.45
C ASN A 36 -0.27 -11.22 -7.69
N GLU A 37 -1.05 -10.38 -8.38
CA GLU A 37 -1.90 -9.37 -7.74
C GLU A 37 -2.87 -10.01 -6.72
N VAL A 38 -3.25 -11.27 -6.94
CA VAL A 38 -4.11 -12.02 -6.00
C VAL A 38 -3.49 -12.17 -4.62
N LEU A 39 -2.16 -12.23 -4.51
CA LEU A 39 -1.46 -12.33 -3.23
C LEU A 39 -1.55 -11.01 -2.46
N ILE A 40 -1.43 -9.89 -3.17
CA ILE A 40 -1.59 -8.55 -2.59
C ILE A 40 -3.04 -8.37 -2.13
N ILE A 41 -4.02 -8.80 -2.95
CA ILE A 41 -5.43 -8.77 -2.57
C ILE A 41 -5.70 -9.67 -1.34
N ASN A 42 -5.06 -10.84 -1.27
CA ASN A 42 -5.16 -11.73 -0.11
C ASN A 42 -4.72 -11.04 1.17
N ASP A 43 -3.57 -10.36 1.14
CA ASP A 43 -3.06 -9.61 2.29
C ASP A 43 -4.00 -8.46 2.67
N LEU A 44 -4.59 -7.78 1.68
CA LEU A 44 -5.58 -6.74 1.91
C LEU A 44 -6.82 -7.30 2.60
N ILE A 45 -7.46 -8.32 2.04
CA ILE A 45 -8.67 -8.95 2.62
C ILE A 45 -8.40 -9.45 4.05
N ASN A 46 -7.19 -9.95 4.32
CA ASN A 46 -6.75 -10.41 5.65
C ASN A 46 -6.34 -9.27 6.60
N GLY A 47 -6.76 -8.03 6.34
CA GLY A 47 -6.64 -6.93 7.28
C GLY A 47 -5.40 -6.05 7.14
N SER A 48 -4.50 -6.27 6.17
CA SER A 48 -3.35 -5.36 5.96
C SER A 48 -3.76 -3.92 5.60
N TRP A 49 -5.02 -3.72 5.18
CA TRP A 49 -5.62 -2.39 5.01
C TRP A 49 -5.64 -1.58 6.32
N PHE A 50 -5.73 -2.24 7.49
CA PHE A 50 -5.67 -1.60 8.80
C PHE A 50 -4.33 -0.91 9.05
N ASN A 51 -3.27 -1.48 8.49
CA ASN A 51 -1.91 -0.96 8.51
C ASN A 51 -1.66 0.08 7.40
N SER A 52 -2.65 0.37 6.56
CA SER A 52 -2.56 1.38 5.49
C SER A 52 -3.75 2.35 5.57
N THR A 53 -4.24 2.62 6.79
CA THR A 53 -5.45 3.44 7.04
C THR A 53 -5.30 4.92 6.71
N MET A 54 -4.09 5.36 6.37
CA MET A 54 -3.78 6.74 5.98
C MET A 54 -3.87 6.89 4.46
N SER A 55 -3.20 6.05 3.66
CA SER A 55 -3.38 6.09 2.21
C SER A 55 -3.20 4.72 1.54
N PHE A 56 -4.02 4.50 0.50
CA PHE A 56 -3.98 3.35 -0.40
C PHE A 56 -3.29 3.68 -1.73
N GLU A 57 -2.62 4.82 -1.82
CA GLU A 57 -2.02 5.37 -3.05
C GLU A 57 -1.06 4.40 -3.76
N LYS A 58 -0.31 3.59 -3.01
CA LYS A 58 0.57 2.56 -3.58
C LYS A 58 -0.16 1.48 -4.39
N TYR A 59 -1.45 1.26 -4.10
CA TYR A 59 -2.31 0.31 -4.83
C TYR A 59 -3.06 0.97 -5.98
N TYR A 60 -2.94 2.29 -6.11
CA TYR A 60 -3.63 3.07 -7.11
C TYR A 60 -2.80 3.15 -8.39
N PRO A 61 -3.42 3.16 -9.59
CA PRO A 61 -2.68 3.29 -10.84
C PRO A 61 -1.94 4.63 -10.88
N LYS A 62 -0.61 4.59 -11.10
CA LYS A 62 0.29 5.77 -11.07
C LYS A 62 0.08 6.80 -12.20
N PHE A 63 -1.08 6.81 -12.86
CA PHE A 63 -1.46 7.80 -13.86
C PHE A 63 -2.79 8.47 -13.50
N ALA A 64 -2.86 9.09 -12.32
CA ALA A 64 -4.02 9.85 -11.84
C ALA A 64 -4.36 11.11 -12.68
N LYS A 65 -3.62 11.40 -13.76
CA LYS A 65 -3.84 12.55 -14.65
C LYS A 65 -4.70 12.25 -15.90
N LYS A 66 -5.25 11.04 -16.09
CA LYS A 66 -5.93 10.65 -17.36
C LYS A 66 -7.41 10.24 -17.29
N LEU A 67 -8.01 10.07 -16.11
CA LEU A 67 -9.41 9.67 -15.96
C LEU A 67 -10.16 10.70 -15.12
N LYS A 68 -11.42 11.00 -15.49
CA LYS A 68 -12.24 12.07 -14.88
C LYS A 68 -13.26 11.46 -13.89
N GLY A 69 -13.41 12.06 -12.71
CA GLY A 69 -14.51 11.78 -11.78
C GLY A 69 -14.52 10.37 -11.16
N ASN A 70 -15.72 9.85 -10.85
CA ASN A 70 -15.96 8.57 -10.15
C ASN A 70 -15.49 7.31 -10.92
N GLU A 71 -15.02 7.46 -12.17
CA GLU A 71 -14.36 6.39 -12.92
C GLU A 71 -13.02 5.97 -12.30
N MET A 72 -12.51 6.80 -11.39
CA MET A 72 -11.23 6.61 -10.74
C MET A 72 -11.29 5.71 -9.50
N ASP A 73 -12.43 5.61 -8.82
CA ASP A 73 -12.56 4.83 -7.58
C ASP A 73 -11.88 3.46 -7.68
N PHE A 74 -11.05 3.19 -6.68
CA PHE A 74 -10.44 1.89 -6.48
C PHE A 74 -11.40 1.04 -5.66
N GLN A 75 -11.65 -0.20 -6.09
CA GLN A 75 -12.55 -1.10 -5.39
C GLN A 75 -12.08 -2.55 -5.52
N ILE A 76 -12.12 -3.30 -4.44
CA ILE A 76 -11.95 -4.74 -4.41
C ILE A 76 -13.20 -5.33 -3.76
N ASP A 77 -13.98 -6.10 -4.50
CA ASP A 77 -15.12 -6.85 -3.99
C ASP A 77 -14.81 -8.34 -4.02
N ALA A 78 -14.81 -8.99 -2.86
CA ALA A 78 -14.65 -10.42 -2.72
C ALA A 78 -15.98 -11.07 -2.31
N LEU A 79 -16.47 -12.01 -3.11
CA LEU A 79 -17.69 -12.76 -2.82
C LEU A 79 -17.39 -13.95 -1.92
N PHE A 80 -17.76 -13.82 -0.65
CA PHE A 80 -17.68 -14.82 0.40
C PHE A 80 -18.95 -15.66 0.45
N VAL A 81 -18.76 -16.96 0.70
CA VAL A 81 -19.82 -17.94 0.95
C VAL A 81 -19.57 -18.56 2.32
N LEU A 82 -20.55 -18.41 3.21
CA LEU A 82 -20.56 -18.94 4.55
C LEU A 82 -21.36 -20.25 4.62
N THR A 83 -20.87 -21.21 5.41
CA THR A 83 -21.70 -22.34 5.84
C THR A 83 -22.70 -21.90 6.93
N ASP A 84 -23.63 -22.78 7.31
CA ASP A 84 -24.55 -22.52 8.42
C ASP A 84 -23.79 -22.28 9.73
N GLU A 85 -22.77 -23.08 10.03
CA GLU A 85 -21.96 -22.92 11.23
C GLU A 85 -21.19 -21.59 11.24
N GLU A 86 -20.70 -21.17 10.06
CA GLU A 86 -19.96 -19.92 9.90
C GLU A 86 -20.86 -18.70 10.02
N LEU A 87 -22.10 -18.79 9.52
CA LEU A 87 -23.11 -17.76 9.70
C LEU A 87 -23.51 -17.62 11.19
N GLU A 88 -23.65 -18.73 11.91
CA GLU A 88 -23.88 -18.70 13.36
C GLU A 88 -22.72 -18.03 14.11
N GLN A 89 -21.48 -18.39 13.76
CA GLN A 89 -20.29 -17.75 14.34
C GLN A 89 -20.25 -16.25 14.02
N PHE A 90 -20.49 -15.86 12.78
CA PHE A 90 -20.52 -14.46 12.36
C PHE A 90 -21.56 -13.66 13.16
N ASN A 91 -22.77 -14.19 13.30
CA ASN A 91 -23.83 -13.59 14.10
C ASN A 91 -23.46 -13.47 15.59
N LYS A 92 -22.74 -14.44 16.15
CA LYS A 92 -22.24 -14.37 17.53
C LYS A 92 -21.25 -13.22 17.72
N ILE A 93 -20.32 -13.05 16.78
CA ILE A 93 -19.34 -11.95 16.78
C ILE A 93 -20.09 -10.61 16.72
N LEU A 94 -20.98 -10.44 15.73
CA LEU A 94 -21.74 -9.21 15.53
C LEU A 94 -22.64 -8.86 16.72
N LYS A 95 -23.27 -9.86 17.35
CA LYS A 95 -24.05 -9.67 18.57
C LYS A 95 -23.18 -9.14 19.72
N GLY A 96 -21.96 -9.63 19.86
CA GLY A 96 -20.97 -9.11 20.82
C GLY A 96 -20.60 -7.65 20.57
N LEU A 97 -20.70 -7.20 19.32
CA LEU A 97 -20.45 -5.82 18.89
C LEU A 97 -21.71 -4.93 18.91
N GLY A 98 -22.85 -5.45 19.39
CA GLY A 98 -24.09 -4.70 19.57
C GLY A 98 -25.07 -4.75 18.39
N VAL A 99 -24.86 -5.62 17.41
CA VAL A 99 -25.84 -5.88 16.35
C VAL A 99 -27.02 -6.69 16.93
N ALA A 100 -28.20 -6.08 16.96
CA ALA A 100 -29.36 -6.66 17.64
C ALA A 100 -30.07 -7.76 16.85
N ARG A 101 -30.05 -7.69 15.51
CA ARG A 101 -30.76 -8.64 14.64
C ARG A 101 -29.75 -9.55 13.95
N PRO A 102 -29.93 -10.88 14.01
CA PRO A 102 -29.05 -11.79 13.29
C PRO A 102 -29.27 -11.66 11.79
N HIS A 103 -28.18 -11.77 11.04
CA HIS A 103 -28.16 -11.88 9.60
C HIS A 103 -28.47 -13.31 9.16
N LYS A 104 -29.08 -13.44 7.99
CA LYS A 104 -29.54 -14.66 7.35
C LYS A 104 -28.80 -14.93 6.05
N SER A 105 -28.22 -13.91 5.40
CA SER A 105 -27.44 -14.13 4.20
C SER A 105 -26.23 -15.03 4.50
N LYS A 106 -25.94 -15.93 3.56
CA LYS A 106 -24.74 -16.76 3.47
C LYS A 106 -23.77 -16.23 2.42
N LEU A 107 -24.23 -15.36 1.52
CA LEU A 107 -23.40 -14.73 0.49
C LEU A 107 -23.13 -13.28 0.85
N TYR A 108 -21.85 -12.90 0.95
CA TYR A 108 -21.47 -11.52 1.26
C TYR A 108 -20.40 -11.02 0.31
N TYR A 109 -20.52 -9.76 -0.10
CA TYR A 109 -19.41 -9.01 -0.67
C TYR A 109 -18.61 -8.35 0.46
N TYR A 110 -17.39 -8.80 0.66
CA TYR A 110 -16.39 -8.06 1.41
C TYR A 110 -15.77 -7.04 0.45
N SER A 111 -16.10 -5.78 0.63
CA SER A 111 -15.70 -4.69 -0.24
C SER A 111 -14.68 -3.79 0.44
N ILE A 112 -13.56 -3.52 -0.24
CA ILE A 112 -12.58 -2.49 0.11
C ILE A 112 -12.63 -1.44 -0.99
N LYS A 113 -13.08 -0.24 -0.68
CA LYS A 113 -13.25 0.86 -1.63
C LYS A 113 -12.40 2.07 -1.22
N CYS A 114 -11.76 2.73 -2.17
CA CYS A 114 -11.15 4.06 -1.99
C CYS A 114 -11.75 5.00 -3.02
N ILE A 115 -12.25 6.16 -2.58
CA ILE A 115 -12.93 7.13 -3.43
C ILE A 115 -11.95 8.22 -3.83
N PHE A 116 -11.78 8.51 -5.12
CA PHE A 116 -10.85 9.56 -5.53
C PHE A 116 -11.39 10.96 -5.19
N PRO A 117 -10.55 11.94 -4.77
CA PRO A 117 -9.11 11.87 -4.44
C PRO A 117 -8.82 11.42 -3.01
N PHE A 118 -9.84 10.97 -2.29
CA PHE A 118 -9.80 10.50 -0.92
C PHE A 118 -9.37 9.02 -0.85
N ILE A 119 -8.10 8.76 -1.13
CA ILE A 119 -7.51 7.41 -1.24
C ILE A 119 -7.31 6.73 0.14
N PHE A 120 -8.35 6.67 0.97
CA PHE A 120 -8.38 5.91 2.22
C PHE A 120 -9.33 4.70 2.07
N PRO A 121 -9.07 3.58 2.75
CA PRO A 121 -9.89 2.39 2.62
C PRO A 121 -11.21 2.57 3.38
N ILE A 122 -12.32 2.32 2.69
CA ILE A 122 -13.65 2.11 3.24
C ILE A 122 -13.95 0.62 3.08
N VAL A 123 -14.14 -0.07 4.20
CA VAL A 123 -14.34 -1.52 4.23
C VAL A 123 -15.74 -1.84 4.71
N THR A 124 -16.47 -2.60 3.91
CA THR A 124 -17.85 -2.98 4.19
C THR A 124 -18.11 -4.44 3.85
N VAL A 125 -19.01 -5.06 4.59
CA VAL A 125 -19.57 -6.38 4.28
C VAL A 125 -21.02 -6.18 3.89
N VAL A 126 -21.33 -6.48 2.63
CA VAL A 126 -22.63 -6.26 2.00
C VAL A 126 -23.31 -7.61 1.76
N PRO A 127 -24.52 -7.87 2.31
CA PRO A 127 -25.26 -9.08 2.02
C PRO A 127 -25.65 -9.14 0.54
N ALA A 128 -25.51 -10.31 -0.08
CA ALA A 128 -25.76 -10.50 -1.51
C ALA A 128 -27.09 -11.22 -1.81
N GLU A 129 -27.76 -11.80 -0.81
CA GLU A 129 -29.04 -12.51 -1.00
C GLU A 129 -30.26 -11.68 -0.58
N PHE A 130 -30.11 -10.81 0.43
CA PHE A 130 -31.22 -10.08 1.04
C PHE A 130 -30.92 -8.58 1.01
N GLU A 131 -31.63 -7.85 0.16
CA GLU A 131 -31.44 -6.39 -0.02
C GLU A 131 -31.84 -5.57 1.22
N ASP A 132 -32.70 -6.12 2.07
CA ASP A 132 -33.17 -5.47 3.31
C ASP A 132 -32.24 -5.71 4.51
N GLU A 133 -31.26 -6.61 4.39
CA GLU A 133 -30.24 -6.80 5.40
C GLU A 133 -29.24 -5.66 5.41
N LYS A 134 -28.86 -5.23 6.62
CA LYS A 134 -28.00 -4.05 6.78
C LYS A 134 -26.58 -4.32 6.30
N ILE A 135 -25.99 -3.34 5.63
CA ILE A 135 -24.56 -3.33 5.35
C ILE A 135 -23.78 -3.12 6.65
N ILE A 136 -22.67 -3.84 6.79
CA ILE A 136 -21.81 -3.79 7.96
C ILE A 136 -20.53 -3.04 7.59
N GLY A 137 -20.35 -1.82 8.08
CA GLY A 137 -19.06 -1.13 7.99
C GLY A 137 -18.04 -1.76 8.94
N ILE A 138 -16.79 -1.92 8.48
CA ILE A 138 -15.67 -2.47 9.28
C ILE A 138 -14.55 -1.43 9.38
N GLY A 139 -14.06 -1.22 10.60
CA GLY A 139 -12.90 -0.37 10.89
C GLY A 139 -13.15 0.64 12.01
N ASN A 140 -12.07 1.10 12.65
CA ASN A 140 -12.11 2.14 13.69
C ASN A 140 -11.47 3.46 13.22
N HIS A 141 -10.80 3.45 12.06
CA HIS A 141 -10.02 4.59 11.57
C HIS A 141 -10.90 5.72 11.04
N TYR A 142 -12.21 5.52 10.87
CA TYR A 142 -13.11 6.57 10.41
C TYR A 142 -13.38 7.64 11.48
N GLU A 143 -13.28 7.29 12.78
CA GLU A 143 -13.52 8.22 13.89
C GLU A 143 -12.68 9.50 13.78
N LYS A 144 -11.45 9.40 13.26
CA LYS A 144 -10.54 10.54 13.08
C LYS A 144 -11.09 11.62 12.14
N PHE A 145 -12.00 11.25 11.23
CA PHE A 145 -12.67 12.20 10.34
C PHE A 145 -13.84 12.90 11.03
N PHE A 146 -14.44 12.27 12.05
CA PHE A 146 -15.53 12.85 12.83
C PHE A 146 -15.04 13.69 14.02
N ARG A 147 -13.80 13.47 14.49
CA ARG A 147 -13.17 14.31 15.53
C ARG A 147 -12.81 15.69 14.95
N ALA A 148 -13.16 16.76 15.67
CA ALA A 148 -12.86 18.13 15.27
C ALA A 148 -11.36 18.44 15.47
N ASN A 149 -10.72 19.02 14.45
CA ASN A 149 -9.41 19.70 14.50
C ASN A 149 -8.20 18.88 14.98
N LEU A 150 -7.79 17.84 14.24
CA LEU A 150 -6.43 17.31 14.38
C LEU A 150 -5.42 18.33 13.80
N THR A 151 -4.40 18.72 14.55
CA THR A 151 -3.35 19.61 14.05
C THR A 151 -2.39 18.85 13.13
N LYS A 152 -1.62 19.56 12.29
CA LYS A 152 -0.65 18.96 11.34
C LYS A 152 0.36 18.09 12.11
N ARG A 153 0.74 18.57 13.30
CA ARG A 153 1.62 17.88 14.23
C ARG A 153 1.03 16.56 14.71
N ASP A 154 -0.25 16.52 15.08
CA ASP A 154 -0.89 15.31 15.61
C ASP A 154 -0.90 14.19 14.57
N ILE A 155 -1.19 14.51 13.30
CA ILE A 155 -1.19 13.50 12.24
C ILE A 155 0.22 12.97 11.97
N LEU A 156 1.22 13.86 11.84
CA LEU A 156 2.60 13.44 11.61
C LEU A 156 3.12 12.57 12.76
N SER A 157 2.73 12.88 14.00
CA SER A 157 3.06 12.08 15.18
C SER A 157 2.39 10.70 15.16
N THR A 158 1.08 10.61 14.88
CA THR A 158 0.38 9.32 14.78
C THR A 158 0.95 8.44 13.68
N MET A 159 1.21 9.00 12.50
CA MET A 159 1.90 8.27 11.43
C MET A 159 3.31 7.84 11.85
N GLY A 160 3.99 8.67 12.64
CA GLY A 160 5.36 8.42 13.05
C GLY A 160 5.43 7.17 13.92
N ILE A 161 4.50 7.06 14.88
CA ILE A 161 4.32 5.88 15.73
C ILE A 161 4.08 4.64 14.86
N PHE A 162 3.19 4.75 13.88
CA PHE A 162 2.85 3.65 13.00
C PHE A 162 4.03 3.20 12.12
N ALA A 163 4.78 4.16 11.56
CA ALA A 163 5.97 3.89 10.77
C ALA A 163 7.08 3.22 11.60
N VAL A 164 7.27 3.65 12.85
CA VAL A 164 8.21 3.01 13.79
C VAL A 164 7.84 1.53 13.98
N GLY A 165 6.56 1.20 14.11
CA GLY A 165 6.08 -0.19 14.16
C GLY A 165 6.51 -1.01 12.95
N LYS A 166 6.28 -0.50 11.74
CA LYS A 166 6.70 -1.16 10.48
C LYS A 166 8.22 -1.27 10.34
N ILE A 167 8.97 -0.26 10.77
CA ILE A 167 10.44 -0.28 10.77
C ILE A 167 10.96 -1.37 11.72
N ARG A 168 10.30 -1.57 12.88
CA ARG A 168 10.62 -2.66 13.80
C ARG A 168 10.39 -4.04 13.18
N GLU A 169 9.30 -4.23 12.43
CA GLU A 169 9.07 -5.47 11.69
C GLU A 169 10.22 -5.74 10.70
N LYS A 170 10.61 -4.71 9.94
CA LYS A 170 11.71 -4.79 8.98
C LYS A 170 13.07 -5.07 9.63
N TYR A 171 13.32 -4.56 10.83
CA TYR A 171 14.52 -4.92 11.58
C TYR A 171 14.62 -6.44 11.81
N PHE A 172 13.52 -7.10 12.19
CA PHE A 172 13.55 -8.55 12.43
C PHE A 172 13.73 -9.34 11.13
N GLU A 173 13.15 -8.88 10.03
CA GLU A 173 13.43 -9.45 8.70
C GLU A 173 14.93 -9.31 8.33
N PHE A 174 15.53 -8.15 8.59
CA PHE A 174 16.92 -7.87 8.24
C PHE A 174 17.93 -8.58 9.14
N LYS A 175 17.56 -8.84 10.40
CA LYS A 175 18.43 -9.52 11.35
C LYS A 175 18.85 -10.93 10.86
N ASP A 176 17.99 -11.57 10.08
CA ASP A 176 18.18 -12.95 9.62
C ASP A 176 18.88 -13.03 8.24
N ILE A 177 19.31 -11.91 7.67
CA ILE A 177 20.03 -11.85 6.39
C ILE A 177 21.52 -12.20 6.60
N GLU A 178 22.02 -13.15 5.80
CA GLU A 178 23.45 -13.48 5.73
C GLU A 178 24.18 -12.44 4.87
N VAL A 179 25.23 -11.84 5.43
CA VAL A 179 26.13 -10.87 4.77
C VAL A 179 27.57 -11.38 4.76
N SER A 180 28.34 -10.92 3.78
CA SER A 180 29.77 -11.23 3.64
C SER A 180 30.54 -10.87 4.91
N GLU A 181 31.62 -11.59 5.23
CA GLU A 181 32.44 -11.28 6.42
C GLU A 181 32.98 -9.84 6.40
N GLU A 182 33.27 -9.31 5.22
CA GLU A 182 33.82 -7.96 5.01
C GLU A 182 32.79 -6.87 5.35
N ASP A 183 31.49 -7.14 5.11
CA ASP A 183 30.40 -6.17 5.34
C ASP A 183 29.71 -6.32 6.70
N LYS A 184 30.01 -7.38 7.47
CA LYS A 184 29.32 -7.71 8.72
C LYS A 184 29.30 -6.58 9.73
N LEU A 185 30.41 -5.86 9.87
CA LEU A 185 30.50 -4.75 10.83
C LEU A 185 29.60 -3.59 10.42
N THR A 186 29.69 -3.17 9.17
CA THR A 186 28.89 -2.07 8.62
C THR A 186 27.39 -2.42 8.61
N TYR A 187 27.05 -3.66 8.26
CA TYR A 187 25.68 -4.16 8.33
C TYR A 187 25.14 -4.20 9.77
N ARG A 188 25.96 -4.61 10.75
CA ARG A 188 25.58 -4.54 12.17
C ARG A 188 25.31 -3.10 12.60
N ASN A 189 26.17 -2.16 12.22
CA ASN A 189 25.97 -0.74 12.52
C ASN A 189 24.67 -0.21 11.88
N PHE A 190 24.32 -0.68 10.68
CA PHE A 190 23.05 -0.36 10.04
C PHE A 190 21.84 -0.91 10.82
N LEU A 191 21.91 -2.17 11.26
CA LEU A 191 20.87 -2.75 12.11
C LEU A 191 20.72 -1.99 13.44
N ASP A 192 21.83 -1.50 14.01
CA ASP A 192 21.80 -0.69 15.23
C ASP A 192 21.13 0.68 14.99
N VAL A 193 21.31 1.29 13.81
CA VAL A 193 20.56 2.50 13.42
C VAL A 193 19.06 2.21 13.34
N ILE A 194 18.65 1.13 12.66
CA ILE A 194 17.22 0.75 12.59
C ILE A 194 16.66 0.46 13.98
N LYS A 195 17.45 -0.22 14.83
CA LYS A 195 17.07 -0.50 16.21
C LYS A 195 16.87 0.76 17.04
N ALA A 196 17.74 1.75 16.88
CA ALA A 196 17.62 3.02 17.57
C ALA A 196 16.32 3.75 17.22
N VAL A 197 15.80 3.62 15.99
CA VAL A 197 14.54 4.25 15.56
C VAL A 197 13.35 3.85 16.43
N TYR A 198 13.22 2.56 16.79
CA TYR A 198 12.11 2.09 17.62
C TYR A 198 12.42 2.02 19.12
N GLN A 199 13.69 2.15 19.52
CA GLN A 199 14.06 2.32 20.93
C GLN A 199 13.90 3.76 21.40
N TYR A 200 14.12 4.72 20.50
CA TYR A 200 14.02 6.17 20.75
C TYR A 200 12.98 6.80 19.81
N ASP A 201 11.81 6.18 19.76
CA ASP A 201 10.73 6.50 18.83
C ASP A 201 10.26 7.96 18.95
N GLU A 202 10.05 8.47 20.16
CA GLU A 202 9.63 9.86 20.38
C GLU A 202 10.65 10.87 19.80
N GLU A 203 11.94 10.61 19.99
CA GLU A 203 12.99 11.51 19.50
C GLU A 203 13.10 11.45 17.97
N PHE A 204 13.04 10.24 17.41
CA PHE A 204 13.02 10.02 15.97
C PHE A 204 11.82 10.72 15.33
N ILE A 205 10.60 10.47 15.82
CA ILE A 205 9.36 11.08 15.32
C ILE A 205 9.43 12.60 15.39
N ARG A 206 9.99 13.15 16.47
CA ARG A 206 10.16 14.59 16.62
C ARG A 206 11.13 15.17 15.61
N LYS A 207 12.34 14.61 15.46
CA LYS A 207 13.38 15.11 14.54
C LYS A 207 12.96 14.95 13.08
N PHE A 208 12.43 13.79 12.73
CA PHE A 208 11.94 13.52 11.39
C PHE A 208 10.73 14.40 11.06
N GLY A 209 9.78 14.52 12.00
CA GLY A 209 8.62 15.41 11.84
C GLY A 209 9.02 16.88 11.65
N GLN A 210 10.09 17.37 12.30
CA GLN A 210 10.62 18.71 12.06
C GLN A 210 11.17 18.89 10.64
N ALA A 211 11.88 17.88 10.11
CA ALA A 211 12.37 17.91 8.73
C ALA A 211 11.22 18.01 7.74
N ILE A 212 10.17 17.21 7.91
CA ILE A 212 8.97 17.23 7.06
C ILE A 212 8.19 18.54 7.20
N TYR A 213 8.03 19.05 8.42
CA TYR A 213 7.32 20.31 8.67
C TYR A 213 8.00 21.51 7.99
N SER A 214 9.31 21.41 7.74
CA SER A 214 10.09 22.48 7.10
C SER A 214 9.94 22.50 5.57
N ILE A 215 9.33 21.48 4.98
CA ILE A 215 8.99 21.42 3.55
C ILE A 215 7.69 22.19 3.32
N ASP A 216 7.63 22.95 2.22
CA ASP A 216 6.43 23.70 1.84
C ASP A 216 5.23 22.76 1.58
N ASP A 217 4.06 23.15 2.09
CA ASP A 217 2.83 22.33 1.96
C ASP A 217 2.43 22.16 0.48
N GLY A 218 2.61 23.18 -0.36
CA GLY A 218 2.33 23.13 -1.79
C GLY A 218 3.26 22.16 -2.51
N ASP A 219 4.54 22.13 -2.15
CA ASP A 219 5.49 21.17 -2.72
C ASP A 219 5.14 19.74 -2.33
N ILE A 220 4.77 19.48 -1.07
CA ILE A 220 4.30 18.17 -0.62
C ILE A 220 3.05 17.75 -1.41
N ILE A 221 2.06 18.63 -1.55
CA ILE A 221 0.82 18.33 -2.26
C ILE A 221 1.08 17.95 -3.72
N ASN A 222 2.12 18.51 -4.35
CA ASN A 222 2.39 18.30 -5.76
C ASN A 222 3.32 17.12 -6.04
N TYR A 223 4.30 16.84 -5.16
CA TYR A 223 5.45 15.99 -5.49
C TYR A 223 5.77 14.89 -4.45
N ALA A 224 5.04 14.78 -3.33
CA ALA A 224 5.36 13.79 -2.30
C ALA A 224 5.10 12.31 -2.69
N ASP A 225 4.55 12.06 -3.88
CA ASP A 225 4.46 10.73 -4.51
C ASP A 225 5.69 10.38 -5.37
N GLU A 226 6.68 11.28 -5.43
CA GLU A 226 7.96 11.08 -6.11
C GLU A 226 9.07 10.87 -5.06
N TYR A 227 9.78 9.74 -5.11
CA TYR A 227 10.87 9.47 -4.16
C TYR A 227 12.00 10.50 -4.27
N GLU A 228 12.31 10.89 -5.51
CA GLU A 228 13.35 11.86 -5.86
C GLU A 228 13.08 13.26 -5.30
N PHE A 229 11.82 13.61 -5.05
CA PHE A 229 11.46 14.88 -4.41
C PHE A 229 12.09 14.98 -3.01
N PHE A 230 11.96 13.92 -2.21
CA PHE A 230 12.53 13.89 -0.86
C PHE A 230 14.05 13.85 -0.90
N LEU A 231 14.65 13.05 -1.80
CA LEU A 231 16.11 12.98 -1.94
C LEU A 231 16.75 14.30 -2.39
N LYS A 232 16.01 15.19 -3.06
CA LYS A 232 16.48 16.53 -3.41
C LYS A 232 16.17 17.57 -2.34
N ASN A 233 15.30 17.25 -1.39
CA ASN A 233 14.89 18.17 -0.35
C ASN A 233 16.02 18.36 0.68
N LYS A 234 16.37 19.62 0.94
CA LYS A 234 17.45 19.95 1.87
C LYS A 234 17.16 19.47 3.29
N TYR A 235 15.95 19.69 3.81
CA TYR A 235 15.63 19.35 5.21
C TYR A 235 15.63 17.84 5.45
N PHE A 236 15.16 17.07 4.46
CA PHE A 236 15.22 15.61 4.52
C PHE A 236 16.67 15.10 4.48
N ASN A 237 17.51 15.67 3.61
CA ASN A 237 18.94 15.34 3.59
C ASN A 237 19.65 15.72 4.89
N ASP A 238 19.42 16.94 5.39
CA ASP A 238 20.00 17.41 6.64
C ASP A 238 19.63 16.46 7.80
N PHE A 239 18.41 15.93 7.83
CA PHE A 239 17.99 14.91 8.77
C PHE A 239 18.80 13.61 8.62
N LEU A 240 18.93 13.06 7.41
CA LEU A 240 19.72 11.85 7.16
C LEU A 240 21.20 12.05 7.52
N ASP A 241 21.75 13.23 7.27
CA ASP A 241 23.13 13.61 7.58
C ASP A 241 23.40 13.72 9.10
N THR A 242 22.36 13.75 9.94
CA THR A 242 22.55 13.63 11.41
C THR A 242 22.99 12.23 11.84
N ILE A 243 22.82 11.22 10.99
CA ILE A 243 23.18 9.82 11.27
C ILE A 243 24.57 9.56 10.67
N PRO A 244 25.62 9.36 11.50
CA PRO A 244 26.99 9.26 11.00
C PRO A 244 27.20 8.21 9.90
N LEU A 245 26.60 7.03 10.06
CA LEU A 245 26.69 5.93 9.10
C LEU A 245 26.25 6.35 7.69
N PHE A 246 25.23 7.19 7.56
CA PHE A 246 24.67 7.58 6.26
C PHE A 246 25.53 8.60 5.50
N ARG A 247 26.50 9.23 6.17
CA ARG A 247 27.50 10.09 5.52
C ARG A 247 28.65 9.28 4.94
N GLU A 248 28.97 8.16 5.58
CA GLU A 248 30.08 7.29 5.23
C GLU A 248 29.65 6.23 4.20
N GLU A 249 28.41 5.76 4.29
CA GLU A 249 27.89 4.64 3.49
C GLU A 249 26.63 5.02 2.70
N PRO A 250 26.77 5.50 1.45
CA PRO A 250 25.65 5.95 0.63
C PRO A 250 24.59 4.88 0.35
N ILE A 251 25.01 3.61 0.30
CA ILE A 251 24.10 2.47 0.04
C ILE A 251 23.08 2.35 1.18
N PHE A 252 23.52 2.40 2.43
CA PHE A 252 22.62 2.31 3.59
C PHE A 252 21.76 3.56 3.73
N ARG A 253 22.29 4.74 3.36
CA ARG A 253 21.50 5.98 3.27
C ARG A 253 20.33 5.82 2.30
N ASP A 254 20.58 5.38 1.07
CA ASP A 254 19.53 5.23 0.05
C ASP A 254 18.51 4.18 0.49
N TYR A 255 18.96 3.04 1.02
CA TYR A 255 18.06 2.01 1.52
C TYR A 255 17.17 2.51 2.65
N PHE A 256 17.74 3.21 3.64
CA PHE A 256 16.95 3.77 4.74
C PHE A 256 15.98 4.85 4.25
N SER A 257 16.41 5.69 3.31
CA SER A 257 15.57 6.72 2.70
C SER A 257 14.39 6.10 1.96
N LYS A 258 14.64 5.02 1.20
CA LYS A 258 13.61 4.27 0.50
C LYS A 258 12.64 3.59 1.47
N LEU A 259 13.16 3.02 2.55
CA LEU A 259 12.37 2.43 3.63
C LEU A 259 11.43 3.48 4.25
N LEU A 260 11.95 4.67 4.59
CA LEU A 260 11.12 5.78 5.10
C LEU A 260 10.09 6.24 4.08
N TYR A 261 10.45 6.25 2.80
CA TYR A 261 9.54 6.62 1.74
C TYR A 261 8.35 5.66 1.64
N ASP A 262 8.63 4.36 1.54
CA ASP A 262 7.60 3.33 1.35
C ASP A 262 6.71 3.15 2.60
N ILE A 263 7.22 3.44 3.79
CA ILE A 263 6.50 3.25 5.06
C ILE A 263 5.75 4.51 5.52
N TYR A 264 6.28 5.69 5.21
CA TYR A 264 5.78 6.95 5.78
C TYR A 264 5.53 8.04 4.74
N LEU A 265 6.53 8.38 3.91
CA LEU A 265 6.46 9.60 3.08
C LEU A 265 5.43 9.51 1.95
N ILE A 266 5.22 8.32 1.39
CA ILE A 266 4.27 8.10 0.29
C ILE A 266 2.83 8.51 0.65
N ASP A 267 2.46 8.45 1.94
CA ASP A 267 1.12 8.77 2.42
C ASP A 267 0.95 10.27 2.75
N ILE A 268 2.04 11.05 2.79
CA ILE A 268 2.02 12.45 3.25
C ILE A 268 1.27 13.35 2.26
N LYS A 269 1.43 13.10 0.95
CA LYS A 269 0.75 13.86 -0.11
C LYS A 269 -0.75 13.94 0.14
N TRP A 270 -1.35 12.78 0.41
CA TRP A 270 -2.77 12.63 0.70
C TRP A 270 -3.20 13.42 1.94
N ILE A 271 -2.40 13.39 3.00
CA ILE A 271 -2.74 14.07 4.26
C ILE A 271 -2.79 15.58 4.10
N TYR A 272 -1.84 16.11 3.34
CA TYR A 272 -1.76 17.55 3.10
C TYR A 272 -2.84 18.00 2.11
N SER A 273 -3.22 17.16 1.15
CA SER A 273 -4.28 17.48 0.19
C SER A 273 -5.68 17.46 0.83
N VAL A 274 -5.92 16.60 1.81
CA VAL A 274 -7.24 16.40 2.45
C VAL A 274 -7.64 17.49 3.47
N ARG A 275 -6.73 18.39 3.88
CA ARG A 275 -6.94 19.29 5.03
C ARG A 275 -7.69 20.60 4.79
N THR A 276 -8.34 20.77 3.63
CA THR A 276 -9.31 21.88 3.49
C THR A 276 -10.62 21.52 4.20
N LEU A 277 -11.33 22.49 4.78
CA LEU A 277 -12.61 22.24 5.48
C LEU A 277 -13.65 21.54 4.58
N ASN A 278 -13.64 21.82 3.28
CA ASN A 278 -14.52 21.18 2.30
C ASN A 278 -14.22 19.69 2.12
N ASN A 279 -12.93 19.32 2.08
CA ASN A 279 -12.49 17.94 1.94
C ASN A 279 -12.91 17.06 3.14
N ILE A 280 -12.92 17.61 4.36
CA ILE A 280 -13.38 16.88 5.54
C ILE A 280 -14.90 16.62 5.47
N VAL A 281 -15.69 17.56 4.96
CA VAL A 281 -17.13 17.37 4.77
C VAL A 281 -17.40 16.29 3.73
N GLU A 282 -16.71 16.34 2.58
CA GLU A 282 -16.82 15.32 1.53
C GLU A 282 -16.39 13.93 2.02
N LEU A 283 -15.31 13.85 2.81
CA LEU A 283 -14.89 12.61 3.46
C LEU A 283 -15.96 12.01 4.38
N ARG A 284 -16.58 12.84 5.22
CA ARG A 284 -17.65 12.39 6.12
C ARG A 284 -18.84 11.89 5.32
N GLN A 285 -19.20 12.59 4.25
CA GLN A 285 -20.27 12.16 3.35
C GLN A 285 -19.94 10.82 2.70
N ASN A 286 -18.71 10.65 2.20
CA ASN A 286 -18.24 9.38 1.64
C ASN A 286 -18.31 8.23 2.67
N VAL A 287 -17.89 8.46 3.92
CA VAL A 287 -17.99 7.45 4.99
C VAL A 287 -19.45 7.11 5.30
N PHE A 288 -20.33 8.11 5.34
CA PHE A 288 -21.76 7.94 5.58
C PHE A 288 -22.44 7.17 4.45
N ASP A 289 -22.22 7.55 3.19
CA ASP A 289 -22.81 6.94 2.00
C ASP A 289 -22.40 5.47 1.81
N ASN A 290 -21.29 5.07 2.43
CA ASN A 290 -20.81 3.70 2.44
C ASN A 290 -21.03 3.01 3.81
N TYR A 291 -21.98 3.48 4.63
CA TYR A 291 -22.44 2.82 5.86
C TYR A 291 -21.36 2.64 6.95
N CYS A 292 -20.30 3.44 6.92
CA CYS A 292 -19.19 3.38 7.86
C CYS A 292 -19.28 4.42 9.00
N GLU A 293 -20.40 5.14 9.13
CA GLU A 293 -20.63 6.06 10.26
C GLU A 293 -20.63 5.36 11.64
N ARG A 294 -21.05 4.08 11.66
CA ARG A 294 -21.07 3.20 12.84
C ARG A 294 -20.34 1.90 12.53
N ALA A 295 -19.14 2.02 11.98
CA ALA A 295 -18.33 0.85 11.66
C ALA A 295 -17.98 0.05 12.92
N TYR A 296 -17.97 -1.27 12.78
CA TYR A 296 -17.63 -2.22 13.83
C TYR A 296 -16.15 -2.60 13.74
N TYR A 297 -15.53 -2.83 14.89
CA TYR A 297 -14.14 -3.26 14.96
C TYR A 297 -13.93 -4.26 16.10
N SER A 298 -13.40 -5.44 15.75
CA SER A 298 -12.72 -6.35 16.65
C SER A 298 -11.74 -7.20 15.87
N GLU A 299 -10.67 -7.67 16.52
CA GLU A 299 -9.74 -8.62 15.91
C GLU A 299 -10.45 -9.90 15.48
N GLU A 300 -11.43 -10.37 16.27
CA GLU A 300 -12.25 -11.54 15.94
C GLU A 300 -13.03 -11.35 14.63
N LEU A 301 -13.62 -10.17 14.42
CA LEU A 301 -14.36 -9.84 13.19
C LEU A 301 -13.44 -9.79 11.97
N ILE A 302 -12.24 -9.20 12.09
CA ILE A 302 -11.27 -9.17 10.99
C ILE A 302 -10.77 -10.58 10.69
N ASN A 303 -10.40 -11.34 11.73
CA ASN A 303 -9.88 -12.69 11.59
C ASN A 303 -10.92 -13.67 11.04
N PHE A 304 -12.21 -13.43 11.25
CA PHE A 304 -13.28 -14.24 10.66
C PHE A 304 -13.19 -14.29 9.13
N PHE A 305 -12.83 -13.18 8.49
CA PHE A 305 -12.69 -13.09 7.03
C PHE A 305 -11.33 -13.56 6.49
N ASN A 306 -10.44 -14.08 7.34
CA ASN A 306 -9.12 -14.53 6.90
C ASN A 306 -9.22 -15.74 5.98
N VAL A 307 -8.65 -15.61 4.78
CA VAL A 307 -8.57 -16.70 3.79
C VAL A 307 -7.15 -16.76 3.24
N LYS A 308 -6.75 -17.94 2.78
CA LYS A 308 -5.48 -18.15 2.10
C LYS A 308 -5.71 -18.55 0.65
N PHE A 309 -5.55 -17.60 -0.26
CA PHE A 309 -5.55 -17.89 -1.70
C PHE A 309 -4.28 -18.63 -2.12
N LYS A 310 -4.44 -19.54 -3.07
CA LYS A 310 -3.34 -20.35 -3.62
C LYS A 310 -3.17 -20.06 -5.10
N LEU A 311 -1.91 -19.86 -5.50
CA LEU A 311 -1.50 -19.83 -6.90
C LEU A 311 -0.89 -21.19 -7.26
N ASN A 312 -1.48 -21.88 -8.24
CA ASN A 312 -0.89 -23.10 -8.76
C ASN A 312 0.11 -22.76 -9.87
N LYS A 313 1.40 -22.82 -9.53
CA LYS A 313 2.50 -22.54 -10.45
C LYS A 313 2.51 -23.39 -11.73
N LYS A 314 1.83 -24.54 -11.73
CA LYS A 314 1.74 -25.45 -12.88
C LYS A 314 0.63 -25.05 -13.87
N LEU A 315 -0.39 -24.31 -13.40
CA LEU A 315 -1.47 -23.81 -14.23
C LEU A 315 -1.10 -22.47 -14.91
N PHE A 316 -0.13 -21.75 -14.34
CA PHE A 316 0.27 -20.42 -14.81
C PHE A 316 1.66 -20.47 -15.45
N ASN A 317 1.74 -20.05 -16.71
CA ASN A 317 3.02 -19.86 -17.38
C ASN A 317 3.59 -18.49 -16.95
N TYR A 318 4.61 -18.49 -16.09
CA TYR A 318 5.28 -17.28 -15.60
C TYR A 318 6.08 -16.53 -16.67
N ILE A 319 6.16 -17.08 -17.88
CA ILE A 319 6.68 -16.38 -19.05
C ILE A 319 5.57 -15.46 -19.56
N ALA A 320 5.59 -14.24 -19.05
CA ALA A 320 4.68 -13.15 -19.38
C ALA A 320 4.18 -13.14 -20.83
N PRO A 321 2.89 -12.85 -21.06
CA PRO A 321 2.50 -12.06 -22.20
C PRO A 321 2.37 -10.60 -21.76
N THR A 322 3.49 -9.87 -21.81
CA THR A 322 3.49 -8.45 -22.24
C THR A 322 2.92 -8.26 -23.67
N ASN A 323 2.08 -9.16 -24.19
CA ASN A 323 1.82 -9.31 -25.62
C ASN A 323 0.35 -9.50 -26.05
N GLN A 324 -0.65 -9.34 -25.16
CA GLN A 324 -2.05 -9.19 -25.61
C GLN A 324 -2.60 -7.76 -25.46
N PHE A 325 -2.14 -6.97 -24.48
CA PHE A 325 -2.47 -5.53 -24.41
C PHE A 325 -1.80 -4.69 -25.51
N ARG A 326 -0.67 -5.16 -26.08
CA ARG A 326 0.03 -4.45 -27.17
C ARG A 326 -0.61 -4.56 -28.54
N ARG A 327 -1.58 -5.47 -28.75
CA ARG A 327 -2.16 -5.70 -30.09
C ARG A 327 -3.42 -4.88 -30.39
N ASN A 328 -4.16 -4.43 -29.37
CA ASN A 328 -5.44 -3.75 -29.58
C ASN A 328 -5.51 -2.29 -29.12
N ILE A 329 -4.41 -1.71 -28.66
CA ILE A 329 -4.32 -0.28 -28.43
C ILE A 329 -3.11 0.21 -29.20
N ASN A 330 -3.30 1.20 -30.06
CA ASN A 330 -2.23 2.01 -30.65
C ASN A 330 -1.45 2.67 -29.50
N MET A 331 -0.56 1.92 -28.84
CA MET A 331 0.40 2.46 -27.90
C MET A 331 1.45 3.20 -28.72
N ASP A 332 1.43 4.52 -28.59
CA ASP A 332 2.42 5.42 -29.12
C ASP A 332 3.83 4.93 -28.72
N LYS A 333 4.72 4.77 -29.71
CA LYS A 333 6.06 4.17 -29.53
C LYS A 333 7.00 5.05 -28.70
N THR A 334 6.55 6.23 -28.30
CA THR A 334 7.19 7.12 -27.32
C THR A 334 7.03 6.65 -25.87
N LEU A 335 6.15 5.67 -25.60
CA LEU A 335 5.86 5.06 -24.29
C LEU A 335 6.89 4.01 -23.81
N ILE A 336 8.02 3.83 -24.52
CA ILE A 336 9.13 3.03 -24.02
C ILE A 336 9.93 3.93 -23.08
N TYR A 337 9.70 3.78 -21.77
CA TYR A 337 10.58 4.33 -20.75
C TYR A 337 12.01 3.82 -21.01
N LYS A 338 12.84 4.72 -21.54
CA LYS A 338 14.29 4.58 -21.46
C LYS A 338 14.67 4.96 -20.04
N ASP A 339 15.40 4.07 -19.39
CA ASP A 339 16.18 4.34 -18.18
C ASP A 339 15.43 4.30 -16.83
N GLU A 340 14.51 3.35 -16.62
CA GLU A 340 14.27 2.85 -15.25
C GLU A 340 15.46 1.98 -14.82
N PRO A 341 16.20 2.32 -13.75
CA PRO A 341 17.21 1.44 -13.20
C PRO A 341 16.52 0.20 -12.62
N LYS A 342 16.63 -0.92 -13.32
CA LYS A 342 16.31 -2.24 -12.77
C LYS A 342 17.34 -2.56 -11.69
N ILE A 343 16.95 -2.44 -10.42
CA ILE A 343 17.72 -3.00 -9.31
C ILE A 343 17.51 -4.50 -9.34
N THR A 344 18.34 -5.20 -10.11
CA THR A 344 18.46 -6.65 -10.03
C THR A 344 19.43 -7.01 -8.92
N SER A 345 18.89 -7.71 -7.90
CA SER A 345 19.55 -8.73 -7.07
C SER A 345 20.81 -8.32 -6.28
N ILE A 346 20.61 -7.86 -5.04
CA ILE A 346 21.60 -8.04 -3.95
C ILE A 346 21.00 -8.83 -2.76
N PHE A 347 19.67 -8.95 -2.67
CA PHE A 347 18.98 -9.64 -1.58
C PHE A 347 18.36 -10.99 -1.98
N GLU A 348 18.89 -11.65 -3.01
CA GLU A 348 18.58 -13.05 -3.29
C GLU A 348 19.71 -13.94 -2.78
N LYS A 349 19.34 -14.99 -2.05
CA LYS A 349 20.28 -15.96 -1.48
C LYS A 349 21.16 -16.54 -2.58
N GLY A 350 22.46 -16.18 -2.61
CA GLY A 350 23.44 -16.62 -3.61
C GLY A 350 23.73 -15.63 -4.76
N ALA A 351 23.36 -14.35 -4.66
CA ALA A 351 23.72 -13.34 -5.65
C ALA A 351 25.24 -13.09 -5.69
N VAL A 352 25.82 -13.10 -6.89
CA VAL A 352 27.21 -12.68 -7.15
C VAL A 352 27.21 -11.17 -7.38
N ASP A 353 28.22 -10.47 -6.84
CA ASP A 353 28.37 -9.02 -6.96
C ASP A 353 28.10 -8.50 -8.39
N PRO A 354 27.30 -7.43 -8.53
CA PRO A 354 27.11 -6.81 -9.83
C PRO A 354 28.44 -6.23 -10.32
N LYS A 355 28.96 -6.77 -11.43
CA LYS A 355 30.05 -6.12 -12.17
C LYS A 355 29.57 -4.75 -12.65
N ILE A 356 30.16 -3.69 -12.10
CA ILE A 356 29.95 -2.32 -12.57
C ILE A 356 30.45 -2.21 -14.02
N ILE A 357 29.55 -2.30 -14.99
CA ILE A 357 29.84 -1.95 -16.38
C ILE A 357 29.77 -0.44 -16.49
N ARG A 358 30.92 0.23 -16.39
CA ARG A 358 31.01 1.65 -16.74
C ARG A 358 30.75 1.80 -18.25
N PRO A 359 29.83 2.67 -18.70
CA PRO A 359 29.63 2.93 -20.11
C PRO A 359 30.93 3.47 -20.72
N LYS A 360 31.35 2.92 -21.87
CA LYS A 360 32.46 3.48 -22.64
C LYS A 360 32.10 4.91 -23.04
N GLU A 361 32.98 5.86 -22.72
CA GLU A 361 32.87 7.24 -23.17
C GLU A 361 32.58 7.29 -24.67
N VAL A 362 31.45 7.89 -25.03
CA VAL A 362 31.13 8.20 -26.43
C VAL A 362 32.09 9.31 -26.86
N LYS A 363 33.13 8.94 -27.62
CA LYS A 363 33.95 9.91 -28.34
C LYS A 363 33.05 10.70 -29.29
N THR A 364 32.73 11.93 -28.92
CA THR A 364 32.07 12.89 -29.79
C THR A 364 33.00 13.24 -30.94
N PHE A 365 32.78 12.62 -32.10
CA PHE A 365 33.40 13.08 -33.34
C PHE A 365 32.83 14.45 -33.68
N LYS A 366 33.66 15.50 -33.53
CA LYS A 366 33.38 16.83 -34.07
C LYS A 366 33.06 16.70 -35.56
N LYS A 367 31.82 17.02 -35.96
CA LYS A 367 31.45 17.23 -37.36
C LYS A 367 32.36 18.33 -37.94
N ARG A 368 33.22 17.97 -38.89
CA ARG A 368 33.89 18.94 -39.77
C ARG A 368 32.81 19.56 -40.67
N ARG A 369 32.69 20.89 -40.61
CA ARG A 369 31.98 21.70 -41.61
C ARG A 369 32.60 21.46 -42.98
N ARG A 370 31.77 21.19 -43.98
CA ARG A 370 31.96 21.62 -45.36
C ARG A 370 30.66 22.25 -45.82
#